data_AF-A0A0C2ZGD6-F1
#
_entry.id   AF-A0A0C2ZGD6-F1
#
_cell.length_a   1.000
_cell.length_b   1.000
_cell.length_c   1.000
_cell.angle_alpha   90.00
_cell.angle_beta   90.00
_cell.angle_gamma   90.00
#
_symmetry.space_group_name_H-M   'P 1'
#
loop_
_entity.id
_entity.type
_entity.pdbx_description
1 polymer ?
#
loop_
_entity_poly.entity_id
_entity_poly.type
_entity_poly.pdbx_seq_one_letter_code
_entity_poly.pdbx_strand_id
1 'polypeptide(L)'
;MTPLDTLVFLTPTDTTIGFVSQNATQLSHIKQRPANKNYIQALPSFKALKSRTRIPNAHKNLVRRAKKTSFVIQGISYRIIKNHPHTLLLERLGWAYTTSANLSGQSYDETFAKNHADVIVSFPKHSSLQHASKIYQLTPYAIKKIR
;
A
#
# COMPACT_ATOMS: atom_id res chain seq x y z
N MET A 1 -4.64 -16.45 -20.38
CA MET A 1 -3.71 -15.75 -19.46
C MET A 1 -4.54 -15.12 -18.36
N THR A 2 -4.19 -15.36 -17.09
CA THR A 2 -4.86 -14.69 -15.95
C THR A 2 -4.52 -13.20 -15.97
N PRO A 3 -5.52 -12.30 -15.90
CA PRO A 3 -5.29 -10.86 -15.81
C PRO A 3 -4.45 -10.47 -14.58
N LEU A 4 -3.54 -9.49 -14.72
CA LEU A 4 -2.66 -9.07 -13.62
C LEU A 4 -3.43 -8.42 -12.45
N ASP A 5 -4.58 -7.82 -12.73
CA ASP A 5 -5.42 -7.11 -11.77
C ASP A 5 -6.16 -8.06 -10.81
N THR A 6 -6.26 -9.36 -11.14
CA THR A 6 -6.88 -10.37 -10.27
C THR A 6 -5.91 -11.06 -9.33
N LEU A 7 -4.60 -10.95 -9.56
CA LEU A 7 -3.57 -11.67 -8.81
C LEU A 7 -3.27 -11.02 -7.45
N VAL A 8 -2.86 -11.83 -6.49
CA VAL A 8 -2.30 -11.44 -5.18
C VAL A 8 -0.80 -11.68 -5.17
N PHE A 9 -0.05 -10.59 -5.03
CA PHE A 9 1.40 -10.59 -4.93
C PHE A 9 1.85 -10.56 -3.47
N LEU A 10 2.75 -11.45 -3.08
CA LEU A 10 3.49 -11.37 -1.82
C LEU A 10 4.85 -10.74 -2.08
N THR A 11 5.16 -9.64 -1.40
CA THR A 11 6.40 -8.90 -1.67
C THR A 11 6.89 -8.07 -0.49
N PRO A 12 8.21 -7.89 -0.32
CA PRO A 12 8.75 -6.86 0.57
C PRO A 12 8.31 -5.45 0.10
N THR A 13 7.61 -4.72 0.96
CA THR A 13 7.21 -3.32 0.73
C THR A 13 8.16 -2.35 1.43
N ASP A 14 7.89 -1.03 1.35
CA ASP A 14 8.69 0.01 2.02
C ASP A 14 8.63 -0.02 3.56
N THR A 15 7.76 -0.88 4.11
CA THR A 15 7.66 -1.13 5.56
C THR A 15 7.89 -2.59 5.93
N THR A 16 7.08 -3.52 5.41
CA THR A 16 7.10 -4.93 5.82
C THR A 16 6.74 -5.82 4.63
N ILE A 17 6.69 -7.14 4.82
CA ILE A 17 6.13 -8.05 3.83
C ILE A 17 4.62 -7.80 3.72
N GLY A 18 4.15 -7.60 2.50
CA GLY A 18 2.76 -7.23 2.23
C GLY A 18 2.13 -8.04 1.11
N PHE A 19 0.82 -8.18 1.20
CA PHE A 19 -0.02 -8.54 0.06
C PHE A 19 -0.31 -7.29 -0.77
N VAL A 20 -0.20 -7.43 -2.08
CA VAL A 20 -0.45 -6.38 -3.06
C VAL A 20 -1.35 -6.92 -4.16
N SER A 21 -2.45 -6.24 -4.45
CA SER A 21 -3.42 -6.64 -5.48
C SER A 21 -4.29 -5.46 -5.92
N GLN A 22 -4.82 -5.49 -7.13
CA GLN A 22 -5.90 -4.58 -7.54
C GLN A 22 -7.28 -5.15 -7.16
N ASN A 23 -7.36 -6.42 -6.77
CA ASN A 23 -8.58 -7.07 -6.31
C ASN A 23 -8.73 -6.94 -4.78
N ALA A 24 -9.46 -5.91 -4.34
CA ALA A 24 -9.76 -5.68 -2.92
C ALA A 24 -10.57 -6.81 -2.28
N THR A 25 -11.43 -7.49 -3.05
CA THR A 25 -12.25 -8.61 -2.56
C THR A 25 -11.35 -9.78 -2.16
N GLN A 26 -10.39 -10.15 -3.01
CA GLN A 26 -9.42 -11.20 -2.68
C GLN A 26 -8.63 -10.86 -1.41
N LEU A 27 -8.15 -9.63 -1.28
CA LEU A 27 -7.45 -9.20 -0.06
C LEU A 27 -8.34 -9.28 1.19
N SER A 28 -9.63 -8.92 1.08
CA SER A 28 -10.58 -9.03 2.19
C SER A 28 -10.85 -10.48 2.60
N HIS A 29 -10.95 -11.39 1.64
CA HIS A 29 -11.11 -12.82 1.90
C HIS A 29 -9.87 -13.37 2.63
N ILE A 30 -8.67 -13.09 2.14
CA ILE A 30 -7.41 -13.51 2.78
C ILE A 30 -7.28 -12.93 4.20
N LYS A 31 -7.57 -11.64 4.37
CA LYS A 31 -7.41 -10.95 5.66
C LYS A 31 -8.53 -11.22 6.66
N GLN A 32 -9.61 -11.90 6.24
CA GLN A 32 -10.87 -12.05 7.00
C GLN A 32 -11.35 -10.72 7.59
N ARG A 33 -11.26 -9.66 6.78
CA ARG A 33 -11.44 -8.28 7.26
C ARG A 33 -12.91 -7.85 7.12
N PRO A 34 -13.48 -7.13 8.10
CA PRO A 34 -14.81 -6.55 7.94
C PRO A 34 -14.84 -5.54 6.79
N ALA A 35 -15.96 -5.50 6.06
CA ALA A 35 -16.14 -4.75 4.81
C ALA A 35 -15.97 -3.23 4.94
N ASN A 36 -15.95 -2.69 6.15
CA ASN A 36 -15.92 -1.26 6.43
C ASN A 36 -14.53 -0.61 6.43
N LYS A 37 -13.44 -1.39 6.27
CA LYS A 37 -12.08 -0.86 6.34
C LYS A 37 -11.39 -0.83 4.98
N ASN A 38 -11.21 0.38 4.45
CA ASN A 38 -10.47 0.61 3.20
C ASN A 38 -8.99 0.22 3.30
N TYR A 39 -8.46 -0.35 2.21
CA TYR A 39 -7.03 -0.59 2.04
C TYR A 39 -6.27 0.67 1.62
N ILE A 40 -4.96 0.67 1.84
CA ILE A 40 -4.08 1.71 1.32
C ILE A 40 -3.88 1.44 -0.18
N GLN A 41 -4.08 2.46 -1.02
CA GLN A 41 -3.67 2.42 -2.42
C GLN A 41 -2.21 2.88 -2.53
N ALA A 42 -1.32 1.94 -2.87
CA ALA A 42 0.07 2.20 -3.17
C ALA A 42 0.24 2.66 -4.63
N LEU A 43 1.01 3.72 -4.81
CA LEU A 43 1.23 4.39 -6.09
C LEU A 43 2.74 4.57 -6.33
N PRO A 44 3.22 4.40 -7.58
CA PRO A 44 4.64 4.51 -7.87
C PRO A 44 5.16 5.95 -7.85
N SER A 45 4.27 6.95 -7.98
CA SER A 45 4.70 8.34 -8.08
C SER A 45 3.63 9.35 -7.63
N PHE A 46 4.09 10.58 -7.38
CA PHE A 46 3.20 11.71 -7.15
C PHE A 46 2.36 12.05 -8.40
N LYS A 47 2.88 11.77 -9.60
CA LYS A 47 2.13 11.92 -10.85
C LYS A 47 0.94 10.96 -10.88
N ALA A 48 1.14 9.70 -10.51
CA ALA A 48 0.07 8.70 -10.39
C ALA A 48 -0.97 9.08 -9.32
N LEU A 49 -0.56 9.72 -8.21
CA LEU A 49 -1.53 10.22 -7.24
C LEU A 49 -2.40 11.35 -7.79
N LYS A 50 -1.81 12.29 -8.55
CA LYS A 50 -2.56 13.42 -9.14
C LYS A 50 -3.62 12.98 -10.16
N SER A 51 -3.47 11.82 -10.79
CA SER A 51 -4.51 11.27 -11.68
C SER A 51 -5.64 10.57 -10.91
N ARG A 52 -5.52 10.42 -9.58
CA ARG A 52 -6.51 9.78 -8.71
C ARG A 52 -7.27 10.77 -7.84
N THR A 53 -6.58 11.82 -7.36
CA THR A 53 -7.19 12.81 -6.47
C THR A 53 -6.50 14.17 -6.58
N ARG A 54 -7.26 15.22 -6.26
CA ARG A 54 -6.74 16.59 -6.17
C ARG A 54 -6.07 16.79 -4.82
N ILE A 55 -4.83 17.27 -4.85
CA ILE A 55 -4.08 17.62 -3.64
C ILE A 55 -4.04 19.15 -3.50
N PRO A 56 -4.49 19.71 -2.36
CA PRO A 56 -4.36 21.13 -2.08
C PRO A 56 -2.92 21.62 -2.21
N ASN A 57 -2.71 22.80 -2.79
CA ASN A 57 -1.37 23.35 -3.04
C ASN A 57 -0.51 23.39 -1.77
N ALA A 58 -1.11 23.77 -0.64
CA ALA A 58 -0.47 23.81 0.68
C ALA A 58 0.15 22.46 1.09
N HIS A 59 -0.39 21.33 0.61
CA HIS A 59 0.05 19.98 1.03
C HIS A 59 0.87 19.26 -0.04
N LYS A 60 0.97 19.78 -1.27
CA LYS A 60 1.68 19.10 -2.38
C LYS A 60 3.13 18.76 -2.04
N ASN A 61 3.86 19.69 -1.41
CA ASN A 61 5.26 19.47 -1.06
C ASN A 61 5.43 18.41 0.02
N LEU A 62 4.56 18.40 1.03
CA LEU A 62 4.53 17.37 2.07
C LEU A 62 4.26 16.00 1.46
N VAL A 63 3.17 15.86 0.72
CA VAL A 63 2.77 14.57 0.12
C VAL A 63 3.84 14.06 -0.83
N ARG A 64 4.46 14.94 -1.61
CA ARG A 64 5.53 14.57 -2.54
C ARG A 64 6.80 14.10 -1.83
N ARG A 65 7.16 14.64 -0.67
CA ARG A 65 8.44 14.34 0.02
C ARG A 65 8.32 13.27 1.09
N ALA A 66 7.11 12.95 1.53
CA ALA A 66 6.90 11.99 2.60
C ALA A 66 7.41 10.58 2.23
N LYS A 67 7.97 9.90 3.22
CA LYS A 67 8.42 8.50 3.14
C LYS A 67 7.64 7.67 4.17
N LYS A 68 7.30 6.42 3.85
CA LYS A 68 6.59 5.50 4.76
C LYS A 68 5.37 6.14 5.43
N THR A 69 4.66 6.95 4.66
CA THR A 69 3.54 7.76 5.13
C THR A 69 2.37 7.56 4.19
N SER A 70 1.18 7.37 4.76
CA SER A 70 -0.07 7.33 4.01
C SER A 70 -0.90 8.58 4.28
N PHE A 71 -1.62 9.05 3.27
CA PHE A 71 -2.51 10.20 3.35
C PHE A 71 -3.93 9.77 3.05
N VAL A 72 -4.84 10.00 3.99
CA VAL A 72 -6.28 9.88 3.78
C VAL A 72 -6.78 11.17 3.17
N ILE A 73 -7.23 11.10 1.91
CA ILE A 73 -7.73 12.23 1.13
C ILE A 73 -9.12 11.83 0.63
N GLN A 74 -10.15 12.60 1.01
CA GLN A 74 -11.55 12.30 0.65
C GLN A 74 -11.97 10.86 1.01
N GLY A 75 -11.54 10.36 2.17
CA GLY A 75 -11.87 9.01 2.65
C GLY A 75 -11.04 7.87 2.05
N ILE A 76 -10.18 8.15 1.06
CA ILE A 76 -9.32 7.15 0.42
C ILE A 76 -7.89 7.31 0.95
N SER A 77 -7.26 6.19 1.34
CA SER A 77 -5.90 6.17 1.86
C SER A 77 -4.90 5.90 0.74
N TYR A 78 -3.97 6.81 0.54
CA TYR A 78 -2.93 6.71 -0.50
C TYR A 78 -1.54 6.65 0.11
N ARG A 79 -0.64 5.87 -0.49
CA ARG A 79 0.81 5.92 -0.22
C ARG A 79 1.56 6.03 -1.54
N ILE A 80 2.49 6.97 -1.61
CA ILE A 80 3.45 7.03 -2.70
C ILE A 80 4.73 6.32 -2.25
N ILE A 81 5.15 5.28 -2.98
CA ILE A 81 6.36 4.52 -2.68
C ILE A 81 7.45 4.94 -3.67
N LYS A 82 8.56 5.47 -3.14
CA LYS A 82 9.68 6.02 -3.93
C LYS A 82 10.98 5.40 -3.48
N ASN A 83 11.91 5.24 -4.44
CA ASN A 83 13.28 4.78 -4.19
C ASN A 83 13.31 3.47 -3.39
N HIS A 84 12.38 2.56 -3.72
CA HIS A 84 12.27 1.24 -3.11
C HIS A 84 12.04 0.22 -4.23
N PRO A 85 12.66 -0.98 -4.21
CA PRO A 85 12.47 -1.98 -5.27
C PRO A 85 11.01 -2.34 -5.53
N HIS A 86 10.19 -2.35 -4.47
CA HIS A 86 8.74 -2.53 -4.56
C HIS A 86 8.05 -1.57 -5.56
N THR A 87 8.61 -0.38 -5.79
CA THR A 87 8.08 0.57 -6.79
C THR A 87 8.04 -0.04 -8.19
N LEU A 88 8.95 -0.96 -8.54
CA LEU A 88 8.97 -1.64 -9.86
C LEU A 88 7.68 -2.44 -10.11
N LEU A 89 7.18 -3.14 -9.08
CA LEU A 89 5.90 -3.85 -9.17
C LEU A 89 4.75 -2.85 -9.36
N LEU A 90 4.76 -1.75 -8.63
CA LEU A 90 3.72 -0.71 -8.74
C LEU A 90 3.76 0.03 -10.08
N GLU A 91 4.92 0.20 -10.70
CA GLU A 91 5.05 0.76 -12.04
C GLU A 91 4.43 -0.18 -13.07
N ARG A 92 4.63 -1.49 -12.92
CA ARG A 92 4.01 -2.50 -13.79
C ARG A 92 2.49 -2.55 -13.64
N LEU A 93 1.97 -2.42 -12.42
CA LEU A 93 0.53 -2.43 -12.12
C LEU A 93 -0.13 -1.05 -12.30
N GLY A 94 0.66 0.04 -12.34
CA GLY A 94 0.22 1.43 -12.26
C GLY A 94 -0.21 1.88 -10.86
N TRP A 95 -0.86 1.00 -10.09
CA TRP A 95 -1.29 1.18 -8.69
C TRP A 95 -1.76 -0.17 -8.13
N ALA A 96 -1.81 -0.32 -6.82
CA ALA A 96 -2.44 -1.49 -6.19
C ALA A 96 -2.88 -1.19 -4.76
N TYR A 97 -3.82 -1.97 -4.23
CA TYR A 97 -4.04 -2.03 -2.79
C TYR A 97 -2.86 -2.74 -2.12
N THR A 98 -2.53 -2.31 -0.90
CA THR A 98 -1.49 -2.94 -0.08
C THR A 98 -1.93 -3.12 1.36
N THR A 99 -1.54 -4.25 1.95
CA THR A 99 -1.74 -4.58 3.35
C THR A 99 -0.63 -5.49 3.85
N SER A 100 -0.38 -5.54 5.16
CA SER A 100 0.57 -6.48 5.75
C SER A 100 0.13 -7.93 5.50
N ALA A 101 1.09 -8.81 5.23
CA ALA A 101 0.87 -10.22 4.88
C ALA A 101 0.62 -11.11 6.10
N ASN A 102 -0.40 -10.79 6.87
CA ASN A 102 -0.80 -11.48 8.09
C ASN A 102 -2.33 -11.50 8.19
N LEU A 103 -2.90 -12.41 8.97
CA LEU A 103 -4.31 -12.29 9.35
C LEU A 103 -4.57 -10.97 10.11
N SER A 104 -5.81 -10.47 10.06
CA SER A 104 -6.16 -9.22 10.73
C SER A 104 -5.90 -9.32 12.24
N GLY A 105 -5.01 -8.48 12.77
CA GLY A 105 -4.66 -8.44 14.20
C GLY A 105 -3.62 -9.48 14.65
N GLN A 106 -3.11 -10.32 13.75
CA GLN A 106 -2.15 -11.38 14.08
C GLN A 106 -0.71 -10.99 13.72
N SER A 107 0.27 -11.77 14.18
CA SER A 107 1.67 -11.65 13.72
C SER A 107 1.84 -12.19 12.30
N TYR A 108 2.97 -11.86 11.66
CA TYR A 108 3.33 -12.43 10.36
C TYR A 108 3.59 -13.94 10.48
N ASP A 109 3.02 -14.70 9.54
CA ASP A 109 3.24 -16.14 9.37
C ASP A 109 3.61 -16.38 7.90
N GLU A 110 4.80 -16.94 7.67
CA GLU A 110 5.34 -17.11 6.33
C GLU A 110 4.60 -18.18 5.52
N THR A 111 4.19 -19.27 6.16
CA THR A 111 3.45 -20.37 5.53
C THR A 111 2.09 -19.87 5.05
N PHE A 112 1.37 -19.15 5.92
CA PHE A 112 0.13 -18.47 5.59
C PHE A 112 0.32 -17.51 4.42
N ALA A 113 1.35 -16.65 4.49
CA ALA A 113 1.59 -15.64 3.48
C ALA A 113 1.84 -16.25 2.09
N LYS A 114 2.67 -17.31 2.02
CA LYS A 114 2.99 -18.00 0.77
C LYS A 114 1.79 -18.77 0.21
N ASN A 115 0.97 -19.38 1.06
CA ASN A 115 -0.20 -20.15 0.63
C ASN A 115 -1.34 -19.28 0.07
N HIS A 116 -1.36 -17.97 0.37
CA HIS A 116 -2.41 -17.04 -0.05
C HIS A 116 -1.93 -16.04 -1.11
N ALA A 117 -0.81 -16.32 -1.79
CA ALA A 117 -0.29 -15.50 -2.87
C ALA A 117 -0.18 -16.29 -4.15
N ASP A 118 -0.58 -15.67 -5.27
CA ASP A 118 -0.40 -16.25 -6.60
C ASP A 118 1.05 -16.08 -7.09
N VAL A 119 1.69 -14.98 -6.68
CA VAL A 119 3.04 -14.60 -7.12
C VAL A 119 3.87 -14.08 -5.95
N ILE A 120 5.07 -14.62 -5.80
CA ILE A 120 6.05 -14.14 -4.81
C ILE A 120 7.09 -13.29 -5.53
N VAL A 121 7.23 -12.03 -5.11
CA VAL A 121 8.22 -11.08 -5.66
C VAL A 121 9.26 -10.76 -4.60
N SER A 122 10.47 -11.28 -4.79
CA SER A 122 11.62 -11.05 -3.91
C SER A 122 12.62 -10.08 -4.53
N PHE A 123 13.32 -9.32 -3.67
CA PHE A 123 14.43 -8.45 -4.06
C PHE A 123 15.70 -8.86 -3.30
N PRO A 124 16.90 -8.71 -3.88
CA PRO A 124 18.15 -8.90 -3.14
C PRO A 124 18.19 -8.04 -1.87
N LYS A 125 18.69 -8.61 -0.77
CA LYS A 125 18.66 -8.09 0.62
C LYS A 125 18.26 -6.62 0.77
N HIS A 126 17.02 -6.38 1.16
CA HIS A 126 16.62 -5.16 1.85
C HIS A 126 16.16 -5.51 3.27
N SER A 127 16.70 -4.77 4.24
CA SER A 127 16.42 -4.92 5.66
C SER A 127 14.93 -4.71 5.93
N SER A 128 14.31 -5.67 6.61
CA SER A 128 12.94 -5.61 7.11
C SER A 128 12.80 -4.48 8.14
N LEU A 129 12.21 -3.35 7.75
CA LEU A 129 12.11 -2.18 8.62
C LEU A 129 10.82 -2.22 9.44
N GLN A 130 10.93 -2.70 10.67
CA GLN A 130 9.86 -2.95 11.64
C GLN A 130 9.18 -1.69 12.24
N HIS A 131 9.13 -0.57 11.52
CA HIS A 131 8.51 0.66 12.06
C HIS A 131 7.11 0.89 11.53
N ALA A 132 6.19 1.17 12.47
CA ALA A 132 4.84 1.58 12.16
C ALA A 132 4.85 2.82 11.26
N SER A 133 4.11 2.74 10.15
CA SER A 133 4.01 3.85 9.21
C SER A 133 3.09 4.95 9.71
N LYS A 134 3.39 6.20 9.33
CA LYS A 134 2.55 7.35 9.67
C LYS A 134 1.30 7.40 8.79
N ILE A 135 0.18 7.82 9.35
CA ILE A 135 -1.05 8.10 8.60
C ILE A 135 -1.54 9.49 8.97
N TYR A 136 -1.75 10.33 7.96
CA TYR A 136 -2.35 11.66 8.10
C TYR A 136 -3.64 11.75 7.31
N GLN A 137 -4.64 12.42 7.85
CA GLN A 137 -5.80 12.88 7.09
C GLN A 137 -5.52 14.28 6.56
N LEU A 138 -5.77 14.49 5.28
CA LEU A 138 -5.65 15.79 4.63
C LEU A 138 -7.04 16.33 4.31
N THR A 139 -7.29 17.57 4.72
CA THR A 139 -8.38 18.40 4.21
C THR A 139 -7.78 19.52 3.35
N PRO A 140 -8.58 20.37 2.69
CA PRO A 140 -8.05 21.54 1.99
C PRO A 140 -7.25 22.50 2.88
N TYR A 141 -7.51 22.49 4.19
CA TYR A 141 -7.01 23.51 5.14
C TYR A 141 -6.16 22.95 6.26
N ALA A 142 -6.21 21.63 6.52
CA ALA A 142 -5.61 21.05 7.70
C ALA A 142 -5.03 19.66 7.45
N ILE A 143 -4.08 19.30 8.33
CA ILE A 143 -3.45 17.99 8.39
C ILE A 143 -3.71 17.44 9.80
N LYS A 144 -4.37 16.29 9.90
CA LYS A 144 -4.60 15.60 11.16
C LYS A 144 -3.80 14.31 11.21
N LYS A 145 -2.97 14.12 12.23
CA LYS A 145 -2.28 12.84 12.46
C LYS A 145 -3.29 11.81 12.97
N ILE A 146 -3.33 10.65 12.32
CA ILE A 146 -4.11 9.48 12.78
C ILE A 146 -3.20 8.56 13.60
N ARG A 147 -1.97 8.32 13.13
CA ARG A 147 -0.90 7.60 13.85
C ARG A 147 0.48 7.94 13.29
#